data_AF-A0A6J8AFH1-F1
#
_entry.id   AF-A0A6J8AFH1-F1
#
_cell.length_a   1.000
_cell.length_b   1.000
_cell.length_c   1.000
_cell.angle_alpha   90.00
_cell.angle_beta   90.00
_cell.angle_gamma   90.00
#
_symmetry.space_group_name_H-M   'P 1'
#
loop_
_entity.id
_entity.type
_entity.pdbx_description
1 polymer ?
#
loop_
_entity_poly.entity_id
_entity_poly.type
_entity_poly.pdbx_seq_one_letter_code
_entity_poly.pdbx_strand_id
1 'polypeptide(L)'
;MLKYINFLELHSKVSVYSVSANQKCTGWPRKYKGKSCASTTNYHDSHKGACGCGPASGDNQFGWNAGSFVAAASQLYFDGGHKGWCGEHCGQCIKLTTTGGYVPGQGGPVAEGLSKTFMITNLCPNIYPNQDWCSQGSQFGGHNKYGYELHLDLENGRNQVRGMGWNNPETTWEVVNCNNEHGHDGRTPSYGMWGQCQCAHQGKRGLNETDNGSL
;
A
#
# COMPACT_ATOMS: atom_id res chain seq x y z
N MET A 1 35.97 47.87 -45.51
CA MET A 1 35.82 46.40 -45.42
C MET A 1 35.20 46.09 -44.05
N LEU A 2 34.00 45.49 -44.07
CA LEU A 2 33.26 44.69 -43.06
C LEU A 2 33.82 44.57 -41.62
N LYS A 3 33.04 44.35 -40.54
CA LYS A 3 31.62 44.41 -40.12
C LYS A 3 31.69 44.03 -38.61
N TYR A 4 30.81 44.59 -37.77
CA TYR A 4 30.59 44.18 -36.38
C TYR A 4 30.31 42.68 -36.23
N ILE A 5 30.82 42.02 -35.18
CA ILE A 5 30.14 40.93 -34.46
C ILE A 5 30.47 41.02 -32.96
N ASN A 6 29.48 41.40 -32.15
CA ASN A 6 29.44 41.16 -30.71
C ASN A 6 29.30 39.66 -30.45
N PHE A 7 30.23 39.05 -29.71
CA PHE A 7 30.02 37.72 -29.15
C PHE A 7 29.30 37.86 -27.80
N LEU A 8 27.98 37.73 -27.83
CA LEU A 8 27.18 37.37 -26.68
C LEU A 8 27.47 35.90 -26.35
N GLU A 9 28.27 35.64 -25.33
CA GLU A 9 28.41 34.30 -24.74
C GLU A 9 27.11 33.97 -23.99
N LEU A 10 26.24 33.24 -24.67
CA LEU A 10 25.02 32.67 -24.11
C LEU A 10 25.41 31.42 -23.30
N HIS A 11 25.93 31.60 -22.08
CA HIS A 11 26.02 30.48 -21.15
C HIS A 11 24.62 30.13 -20.67
N SER A 12 24.03 29.14 -21.36
CA SER A 12 22.87 28.39 -20.92
C SER A 12 23.09 27.91 -19.49
N LYS A 13 22.47 28.60 -18.52
CA LYS A 13 22.18 28.01 -17.23
C LYS A 13 21.16 26.91 -17.50
N VAL A 14 21.65 25.69 -17.75
CA VAL A 14 20.84 24.49 -17.55
C VAL A 14 20.54 24.46 -16.06
N SER A 15 19.44 25.10 -15.68
CA SER A 15 18.82 24.91 -14.39
C SER A 15 18.32 23.48 -14.40
N VAL A 16 19.14 22.56 -13.88
CA VAL A 16 18.67 21.25 -13.48
C VAL A 16 17.71 21.53 -12.32
N TYR A 17 16.45 21.83 -12.64
CA TYR A 17 15.39 21.76 -11.66
C TYR A 17 15.34 20.28 -11.27
N SER A 18 15.99 19.93 -10.16
CA SER A 18 15.59 18.73 -9.43
C SER A 18 14.15 19.01 -9.02
N VAL A 19 13.19 18.58 -9.83
CA VAL A 19 11.81 18.49 -9.38
C VAL A 19 11.85 17.38 -8.34
N SER A 20 12.09 17.75 -7.07
CA SER A 20 11.79 16.88 -5.95
C SER A 20 10.27 16.72 -5.98
N ALA A 21 9.79 15.71 -6.71
CA ALA A 21 8.39 15.33 -6.68
C ALA A 21 8.12 14.69 -5.31
N ASN A 22 8.03 15.57 -4.30
CA ASN A 22 7.42 15.28 -3.01
C ASN A 22 5.97 14.82 -3.26
N GLN A 23 5.35 14.14 -2.28
CA GLN A 23 3.94 13.72 -2.24
C GLN A 23 3.05 14.39 -3.32
N LYS A 24 2.66 13.63 -4.35
CA LYS A 24 1.90 14.12 -5.51
C LYS A 24 0.40 14.17 -5.26
N CYS A 25 -0.10 13.36 -4.32
CA CYS A 25 -1.48 13.45 -3.88
C CYS A 25 -1.71 14.74 -3.08
N THR A 26 -2.88 15.34 -3.18
CA THR A 26 -3.25 16.60 -2.51
C THR A 26 -4.59 16.49 -1.79
N GLY A 27 -4.88 17.43 -0.88
CA GLY A 27 -6.13 17.44 -0.10
C GLY A 27 -6.07 16.65 1.22
N TRP A 28 -7.20 16.63 1.93
CA TRP A 28 -7.40 15.96 3.22
C TRP A 28 -8.77 15.25 3.23
N PRO A 29 -8.83 13.93 3.06
CA PRO A 29 -7.71 13.02 2.79
C PRO A 29 -7.09 13.22 1.41
N ARG A 30 -5.84 12.79 1.25
CA ARG A 30 -5.05 12.93 0.03
C ARG A 30 -5.64 12.14 -1.14
N LYS A 31 -5.75 12.79 -2.29
CA LYS A 31 -6.20 12.21 -3.56
C LYS A 31 -5.26 12.57 -4.72
N TYR A 32 -5.22 11.75 -5.75
CA TYR A 32 -4.48 12.00 -6.98
C TYR A 32 -5.38 11.72 -8.18
N LYS A 33 -5.62 12.75 -9.00
CA LYS A 33 -6.52 12.68 -10.16
C LYS A 33 -7.90 12.10 -9.79
N GLY A 34 -8.44 12.54 -8.64
CA GLY A 34 -9.74 12.10 -8.11
C GLY A 34 -9.73 10.78 -7.34
N LYS A 35 -8.66 9.97 -7.43
CA LYS A 35 -8.54 8.69 -6.72
C LYS A 35 -7.96 8.87 -5.33
N SER A 36 -8.48 8.13 -4.35
CA SER A 36 -7.94 8.09 -3.00
C SER A 36 -6.52 7.55 -2.96
N CYS A 37 -5.68 8.18 -2.13
CA CYS A 37 -4.30 7.78 -1.96
C CYS A 37 -4.05 7.02 -0.66
N ALA A 38 -3.11 6.07 -0.75
CA ALA A 38 -2.58 5.35 0.39
C ALA A 38 -1.08 5.62 0.52
N SER A 39 -0.64 5.72 1.77
CA SER A 39 0.79 5.63 2.09
C SER A 39 1.18 4.17 2.30
N THR A 40 2.45 3.86 2.09
CA THR A 40 2.99 2.53 2.30
C THR A 40 4.27 2.60 3.11
N THR A 41 4.54 1.59 3.95
CA THR A 41 5.90 1.29 4.35
C THR A 41 6.27 -0.15 3.99
N ASN A 42 7.56 -0.43 3.86
CA ASN A 42 8.06 -1.80 3.79
C ASN A 42 8.34 -2.28 5.21
N TYR A 43 7.74 -3.41 5.60
CA TYR A 43 8.00 -4.05 6.88
C TYR A 43 8.43 -5.51 6.69
N HIS A 44 8.85 -6.15 7.77
CA HIS A 44 9.05 -7.57 7.81
C HIS A 44 8.47 -8.10 9.12
N ASP A 45 7.52 -9.03 8.99
CA ASP A 45 6.91 -9.73 10.09
C ASP A 45 6.88 -11.24 9.84
N SER A 46 7.40 -12.01 10.80
CA SER A 46 7.41 -13.48 10.75
C SER A 46 6.28 -14.14 11.54
N HIS A 47 5.48 -13.36 12.27
CA HIS A 47 4.35 -13.84 13.07
C HIS A 47 3.20 -14.30 12.15
N LYS A 48 2.24 -15.04 12.71
CA LYS A 48 1.09 -15.57 11.97
C LYS A 48 0.16 -14.47 11.41
N GLY A 49 0.20 -13.29 12.04
CA GLY A 49 -0.58 -12.13 11.69
C GLY A 49 -2.05 -12.20 12.12
N ALA A 50 -2.69 -11.02 12.18
CA ALA A 50 -4.03 -10.82 12.74
C ALA A 50 -5.19 -11.46 11.95
N CYS A 51 -4.92 -11.97 10.73
CA CYS A 51 -5.91 -12.74 9.97
C CYS A 51 -5.72 -14.26 10.09
N GLY A 52 -4.77 -14.72 10.91
CA GLY A 52 -4.58 -16.14 11.19
C GLY A 52 -4.08 -16.94 9.99
N CYS A 53 -3.19 -16.37 9.18
CA CYS A 53 -2.64 -17.02 7.99
C CYS A 53 -1.42 -17.89 8.30
N GLY A 54 -1.66 -18.90 9.14
CA GLY A 54 -0.69 -19.90 9.55
C GLY A 54 -1.37 -21.09 10.24
N PRO A 55 -0.61 -22.09 10.72
CA PRO A 55 -1.18 -23.21 11.45
C PRO A 55 -2.03 -22.74 12.65
N ALA A 56 -3.08 -23.50 12.96
CA ALA A 56 -4.03 -23.15 14.03
C ALA A 56 -3.31 -22.96 15.39
N SER A 57 -2.37 -23.84 15.70
CA SER A 57 -1.51 -23.73 16.88
C SER A 57 -0.18 -23.06 16.54
N GLY A 58 0.32 -22.23 17.47
CA GLY A 58 1.57 -21.49 17.32
C GLY A 58 1.41 -20.19 16.54
N ASP A 59 2.54 -19.56 16.24
CA ASP A 59 2.62 -18.22 15.68
C ASP A 59 3.44 -18.16 14.38
N ASN A 60 3.54 -19.31 13.71
CA ASN A 60 4.20 -19.38 12.42
C ASN A 60 3.22 -18.97 11.32
N GLN A 61 3.70 -18.21 10.34
CA GLN A 61 2.99 -17.98 9.09
C GLN A 61 3.03 -19.22 8.16
N PHE A 62 2.06 -19.33 7.24
CA PHE A 62 2.19 -20.29 6.13
C PHE A 62 3.36 -19.89 5.22
N GLY A 63 3.98 -20.89 4.56
CA GLY A 63 5.16 -20.65 3.71
C GLY A 63 4.93 -19.66 2.56
N TRP A 64 3.69 -19.48 2.12
CA TRP A 64 3.36 -18.51 1.07
C TRP A 64 3.36 -17.06 1.58
N ASN A 65 2.97 -16.80 2.83
CA ASN A 65 2.76 -15.43 3.33
C ASN A 65 4.07 -14.62 3.30
N ALA A 66 5.20 -15.24 3.63
CA ALA A 66 6.52 -14.59 3.67
C ALA A 66 7.03 -14.08 2.30
N GLY A 67 6.58 -14.67 1.20
CA GLY A 67 7.05 -14.36 -0.17
C GLY A 67 5.99 -13.74 -1.08
N SER A 68 4.76 -13.64 -0.58
CA SER A 68 3.62 -13.10 -1.32
C SER A 68 3.53 -11.58 -1.19
N PHE A 69 2.69 -10.97 -2.04
CA PHE A 69 2.22 -9.60 -1.87
C PHE A 69 1.09 -9.60 -0.85
N VAL A 70 1.49 -9.47 0.41
CA VAL A 70 0.59 -9.32 1.55
C VAL A 70 0.89 -8.03 2.29
N ALA A 71 -0.12 -7.53 3.01
CA ALA A 71 -0.01 -6.28 3.73
C ALA A 71 -0.66 -6.35 5.12
N ALA A 72 -0.16 -5.49 6.02
CA ALA A 72 -0.82 -5.13 7.26
C ALA A 72 -1.54 -3.80 7.08
N ALA A 73 -2.87 -3.79 7.28
CA ALA A 73 -3.67 -2.59 7.09
C ALA A 73 -3.75 -1.74 8.36
N SER A 74 -3.79 -0.41 8.22
CA SER A 74 -4.02 0.50 9.34
C SER A 74 -5.29 0.16 10.11
N GLN A 75 -5.23 0.23 11.45
CA GLN A 75 -6.25 -0.27 12.39
C GLN A 75 -7.71 -0.08 11.97
N LEU A 76 -8.12 1.12 11.61
CA LEU A 76 -9.53 1.39 11.29
C LEU A 76 -9.94 0.92 9.90
N TYR A 77 -9.00 0.76 8.98
CA TYR A 77 -9.27 0.04 7.74
C TYR A 77 -9.27 -1.46 7.96
N PHE A 78 -8.36 -2.00 8.77
CA PHE A 78 -8.38 -3.44 9.11
C PHE A 78 -9.74 -3.85 9.70
N ASP A 79 -10.26 -3.06 10.65
CA ASP A 79 -11.58 -3.24 11.23
C ASP A 79 -12.10 -1.92 11.82
N GLY A 80 -13.26 -1.44 11.35
CA GLY A 80 -13.87 -0.20 11.86
C GLY A 80 -14.29 -0.25 13.34
N GLY A 81 -14.43 -1.47 13.89
CA GLY A 81 -14.71 -1.72 15.31
C GLY A 81 -13.47 -1.93 16.18
N HIS A 82 -12.27 -1.59 15.68
CA HIS A 82 -10.99 -1.75 16.38
C HIS A 82 -10.63 -3.20 16.78
N LYS A 83 -11.12 -4.21 16.06
CA LYS A 83 -10.66 -5.59 16.32
C LYS A 83 -9.16 -5.71 16.05
N GLY A 84 -8.48 -6.44 16.94
CA GLY A 84 -7.08 -6.86 16.77
C GLY A 84 -6.92 -8.22 16.07
N TRP A 85 -8.02 -8.90 15.77
CA TRP A 85 -8.03 -10.26 15.24
C TRP A 85 -9.27 -10.50 14.36
N CYS A 86 -9.08 -11.15 13.21
CA CYS A 86 -10.11 -11.36 12.20
C CYS A 86 -10.88 -10.07 11.87
N GLY A 87 -10.16 -8.97 11.62
CA GLY A 87 -10.74 -7.68 11.26
C GLY A 87 -11.46 -7.71 9.92
N GLU A 88 -12.55 -6.97 9.79
CA GLU A 88 -13.47 -6.92 8.63
C GLU A 88 -12.81 -7.19 7.27
N HIS A 89 -11.71 -6.49 6.96
CA HIS A 89 -11.06 -6.54 5.64
C HIS A 89 -9.97 -7.61 5.47
N CYS A 90 -9.82 -8.53 6.43
CA CYS A 90 -8.95 -9.70 6.26
C CYS A 90 -9.32 -10.48 4.98
N GLY A 91 -8.30 -10.80 4.16
CA GLY A 91 -8.45 -11.52 2.90
C GLY A 91 -8.85 -10.65 1.71
N GLN A 92 -9.13 -9.36 1.90
CA GLN A 92 -9.40 -8.43 0.81
C GLN A 92 -8.10 -8.10 0.06
N CYS A 93 -8.18 -7.97 -1.27
CA CYS A 93 -7.07 -7.55 -2.10
C CYS A 93 -7.18 -6.08 -2.51
N ILE A 94 -6.08 -5.35 -2.32
CA ILE A 94 -5.96 -3.94 -2.65
C ILE A 94 -4.93 -3.78 -3.76
N LYS A 95 -5.36 -3.22 -4.90
CA LYS A 95 -4.46 -2.83 -5.98
C LYS A 95 -3.88 -1.47 -5.68
N LEU A 96 -2.57 -1.40 -5.56
CA LEU A 96 -1.81 -0.18 -5.39
C LEU A 96 -1.23 0.24 -6.74
N THR A 97 -1.41 1.50 -7.11
CA THR A 97 -0.80 2.09 -8.30
C THR A 97 0.05 3.28 -7.88
N THR A 98 1.35 3.27 -8.21
CA THR A 98 2.28 4.32 -7.82
C THR A 98 1.92 5.65 -8.49
N THR A 99 1.96 6.73 -7.71
CA THR A 99 1.83 8.09 -8.28
C THR A 99 3.16 8.61 -8.82
N GLY A 100 4.27 7.98 -8.41
CA GLY A 100 5.64 8.46 -8.58
C GLY A 100 6.09 9.38 -7.45
N GLY A 101 5.21 9.74 -6.51
CA GLY A 101 5.53 10.48 -5.29
C GLY A 101 5.97 9.57 -4.14
N TYR A 102 6.47 10.20 -3.08
CA TYR A 102 6.82 9.58 -1.80
C TYR A 102 6.80 10.63 -0.68
N VAL A 103 6.77 10.20 0.57
CA VAL A 103 6.92 11.10 1.73
C VAL A 103 8.40 11.47 1.89
N PRO A 104 8.79 12.76 1.88
CA PRO A 104 10.19 13.17 1.98
C PRO A 104 10.89 12.60 3.22
N GLY A 105 12.09 12.03 3.03
CA GLY A 105 12.87 11.40 4.11
C GLY A 105 12.36 10.03 4.57
N GLN A 106 11.21 9.57 4.08
CA GLN A 106 10.57 8.32 4.48
C GLN A 106 10.33 7.35 3.32
N GLY A 107 10.83 7.68 2.13
CA GLY A 107 10.67 6.88 0.92
C GLY A 107 11.60 7.33 -0.20
N GLY A 108 11.36 6.87 -1.41
CA GLY A 108 12.18 7.21 -2.58
C GLY A 108 11.41 7.24 -3.89
N PRO A 109 12.04 7.75 -4.95
CA PRO A 109 11.42 7.88 -6.27
C PRO A 109 11.06 6.52 -6.86
N VAL A 110 9.95 6.47 -7.58
CA VAL A 110 9.48 5.31 -8.33
C VAL A 110 8.80 5.79 -9.62
N ALA A 111 8.76 4.97 -10.67
CA ALA A 111 7.98 5.31 -11.86
C ALA A 111 6.47 5.39 -11.52
N GLU A 112 5.76 6.36 -12.11
CA GLU A 112 4.29 6.48 -12.01
C GLU A 112 3.61 5.35 -12.80
N GLY A 113 2.48 4.86 -12.28
CA GLY A 113 1.62 3.89 -12.99
C GLY A 113 2.01 2.43 -12.85
N LEU A 114 3.06 2.10 -12.07
CA LEU A 114 3.35 0.71 -11.71
C LEU A 114 2.28 0.23 -10.75
N SER A 115 1.79 -0.99 -10.93
CA SER A 115 0.76 -1.55 -10.06
C SER A 115 1.05 -2.98 -9.61
N LYS A 116 0.68 -3.25 -8.36
CA LYS A 116 0.68 -4.57 -7.72
C LYS A 116 -0.47 -4.66 -6.73
N THR A 117 -0.92 -5.89 -6.51
CA THR A 117 -2.07 -6.19 -5.66
C THR A 117 -1.60 -6.90 -4.41
N PHE A 118 -2.04 -6.43 -3.25
CA PHE A 118 -1.66 -6.95 -1.95
C PHE A 118 -2.89 -7.46 -1.21
N MET A 119 -2.82 -8.66 -0.64
CA MET A 119 -3.87 -9.18 0.24
C MET A 119 -3.64 -8.73 1.68
N ILE A 120 -4.70 -8.27 2.37
CA ILE A 120 -4.63 -7.94 3.79
C ILE A 120 -4.60 -9.25 4.59
N THR A 121 -3.46 -9.52 5.24
CA THR A 121 -3.28 -10.71 6.10
C THR A 121 -2.90 -10.35 7.54
N ASN A 122 -2.66 -9.07 7.81
CA ASN A 122 -2.23 -8.60 9.12
C ASN A 122 -2.78 -7.20 9.45
N LEU A 123 -2.49 -6.73 10.66
CA LEU A 123 -2.88 -5.45 11.22
C LEU A 123 -1.64 -4.58 11.44
N CYS A 124 -1.70 -3.32 11.00
CA CYS A 124 -0.84 -2.25 11.49
C CYS A 124 -1.59 -1.48 12.60
N PRO A 125 -1.31 -1.77 13.89
CA PRO A 125 -2.08 -1.20 14.98
C PRO A 125 -1.72 0.29 15.20
N ASN A 126 -2.70 1.09 15.66
CA ASN A 126 -2.50 2.50 16.01
C ASN A 126 -1.83 2.65 17.38
N ILE A 127 -0.59 2.16 17.48
CA ILE A 127 0.28 2.23 18.67
C ILE A 127 1.71 2.44 18.20
N TYR A 128 2.62 2.74 19.13
CA TYR A 128 4.05 2.80 18.82
C TYR A 128 4.56 1.49 18.20
N PRO A 129 5.33 1.51 17.10
CA PRO A 129 5.93 2.68 16.41
C PRO A 129 5.12 3.26 15.22
N ASN A 130 3.86 2.86 15.04
CA ASN A 130 3.07 3.11 13.83
C ASN A 130 2.19 4.37 13.88
N GLN A 131 2.25 5.15 14.97
CA GLN A 131 1.37 6.30 15.24
C GLN A 131 1.44 7.43 14.20
N ASP A 132 2.45 7.43 13.32
CA ASP A 132 2.56 8.40 12.24
C ASP A 132 1.81 7.97 10.97
N TRP A 133 1.61 6.65 10.82
CA TRP A 133 1.18 6.00 9.59
C TRP A 133 -0.19 5.35 9.70
N CYS A 134 -0.47 4.67 10.80
CA CYS A 134 -1.67 3.85 11.00
C CYS A 134 -2.68 4.46 11.98
N SER A 135 -2.63 5.78 12.14
CA SER A 135 -3.37 6.56 13.14
C SER A 135 -4.62 7.27 12.61
N GLN A 136 -5.22 6.74 11.54
CA GLN A 136 -6.46 7.28 11.01
C GLN A 136 -7.53 7.31 12.11
N GLY A 137 -8.34 8.37 12.14
CA GLY A 137 -9.43 8.55 13.11
C GLY A 137 -10.78 7.94 12.68
N SER A 138 -10.88 7.51 11.42
CA SER A 138 -12.04 6.80 10.85
C SER A 138 -11.57 5.84 9.75
N GLN A 139 -12.39 4.84 9.41
CA GLN A 139 -12.12 3.86 8.35
C GLN A 139 -11.97 4.52 6.96
N PHE A 140 -12.77 5.55 6.69
CA PHE A 140 -12.71 6.39 5.48
C PHE A 140 -12.77 7.86 5.86
N GLY A 141 -12.17 8.75 5.07
CA GLY A 141 -12.18 10.20 5.31
C GLY A 141 -11.23 10.69 6.41
N GLY A 142 -10.76 9.79 7.29
CA GLY A 142 -9.73 10.07 8.27
C GLY A 142 -8.36 10.21 7.63
N HIS A 143 -7.33 10.53 8.42
CA HIS A 143 -5.98 10.67 7.89
C HIS A 143 -4.92 10.29 8.93
N ASN A 144 -3.80 9.75 8.46
CA ASN A 144 -2.57 9.70 9.25
C ASN A 144 -1.85 11.05 9.26
N LYS A 145 -0.68 11.15 9.89
CA LYS A 145 0.08 12.41 10.00
C LYS A 145 0.51 12.99 8.66
N TYR A 146 0.54 12.18 7.61
CA TYR A 146 0.91 12.60 6.26
C TYR A 146 -0.29 12.88 5.35
N GLY A 147 -1.52 12.72 5.83
CA GLY A 147 -2.76 13.07 5.12
C GLY A 147 -3.44 11.93 4.37
N TYR A 148 -2.98 10.68 4.53
CA TYR A 148 -3.56 9.53 3.82
C TYR A 148 -4.63 8.82 4.65
N GLU A 149 -5.78 8.52 4.03
CA GLU A 149 -6.88 7.79 4.68
C GLU A 149 -6.65 6.28 4.80
N LEU A 150 -5.66 5.76 4.09
CA LEU A 150 -5.24 4.37 4.18
C LEU A 150 -3.72 4.30 4.32
N HIS A 151 -3.26 3.40 5.17
CA HIS A 151 -1.87 2.96 5.21
C HIS A 151 -1.77 1.44 5.13
N LEU A 152 -0.82 0.96 4.34
CA LEU A 152 -0.49 -0.46 4.22
C LEU A 152 1.00 -0.67 4.46
N ASP A 153 1.34 -1.43 5.49
CA ASP A 153 2.69 -1.99 5.63
C ASP A 153 2.80 -3.21 4.72
N LEU A 154 3.76 -3.21 3.80
CA LEU A 154 3.93 -4.22 2.76
C LEU A 154 5.03 -5.20 3.16
N GLU A 155 4.70 -6.50 3.23
CA GLU A 155 5.66 -7.53 3.64
C GLU A 155 6.82 -7.57 2.63
N ASN A 156 8.03 -7.45 3.14
CA ASN A 156 9.24 -7.32 2.33
C ASN A 156 10.42 -8.14 2.87
N GLY A 157 10.19 -9.11 3.76
CA GLY A 157 11.22 -10.00 4.30
C GLY A 157 12.00 -10.79 3.26
N ARG A 158 11.43 -10.99 2.07
CA ARG A 158 12.07 -11.63 0.90
C ARG A 158 12.39 -10.65 -0.21
N ASN A 159 12.45 -9.35 0.09
CA ASN A 159 12.74 -8.28 -0.86
C ASN A 159 11.73 -8.21 -2.03
N GLN A 160 10.51 -8.72 -1.86
CA GLN A 160 9.52 -8.79 -2.93
C GLN A 160 8.99 -7.40 -3.34
N VAL A 161 9.03 -6.40 -2.45
CA VAL A 161 8.59 -5.02 -2.72
C VAL A 161 9.78 -4.16 -3.16
N ARG A 162 10.84 -4.10 -2.35
CA ARG A 162 12.06 -3.34 -2.67
C ARG A 162 12.76 -3.86 -3.92
N GLY A 163 12.69 -5.17 -4.20
CA GLY A 163 13.22 -5.77 -5.42
C GLY A 163 12.53 -5.29 -6.70
N MET A 164 11.32 -4.71 -6.60
CA MET A 164 10.63 -4.04 -7.70
C MET A 164 10.88 -2.52 -7.73
N GLY A 165 11.79 -2.01 -6.89
CA GLY A 165 12.12 -0.59 -6.78
C GLY A 165 11.16 0.23 -5.91
N TRP A 166 10.25 -0.40 -5.17
CA TRP A 166 9.30 0.30 -4.31
C TRP A 166 9.93 0.60 -2.94
N ASN A 167 10.34 1.84 -2.73
CA ASN A 167 10.77 2.35 -1.43
C ASN A 167 9.70 3.28 -0.85
N ASN A 168 8.73 2.69 -0.14
CA ASN A 168 7.61 3.39 0.51
C ASN A 168 6.89 4.39 -0.43
N PRO A 169 6.48 3.94 -1.63
CA PRO A 169 5.87 4.84 -2.60
C PRO A 169 4.52 5.38 -2.13
N GLU A 170 4.20 6.60 -2.58
CA GLU A 170 2.83 7.09 -2.58
C GLU A 170 2.02 6.38 -3.68
N THR A 171 0.82 5.95 -3.33
CA THR A 171 -0.02 5.15 -4.24
C THR A 171 -1.46 5.68 -4.26
N THR A 172 -2.17 5.44 -5.36
CA THR A 172 -3.64 5.35 -5.33
C THR A 172 -4.03 3.90 -5.08
N TRP A 173 -5.19 3.67 -4.47
CA TRP A 173 -5.63 2.33 -4.11
C TRP A 173 -7.08 2.05 -4.52
N GLU A 174 -7.39 0.79 -4.80
CA GLU A 174 -8.73 0.28 -5.08
C GLU A 174 -8.87 -1.19 -4.65
N VAL A 175 -10.08 -1.59 -4.27
CA VAL A 175 -10.39 -3.00 -3.95
C VAL A 175 -10.55 -3.78 -5.25
N VAL A 176 -9.96 -4.97 -5.32
CA VAL A 176 -9.97 -5.82 -6.51
C VAL A 176 -10.22 -7.29 -6.17
N ASN A 177 -10.59 -8.09 -7.16
CA ASN A 177 -10.75 -9.53 -6.98
C ASN A 177 -9.37 -10.22 -6.90
N CYS A 178 -9.11 -10.92 -5.79
CA CYS A 178 -7.83 -11.58 -5.57
C CYS A 178 -7.47 -12.63 -6.63
N ASN A 179 -8.43 -13.40 -7.14
CA ASN A 179 -8.16 -14.48 -8.09
C ASN A 179 -7.74 -13.93 -9.47
N ASN A 180 -8.38 -12.83 -9.91
CA ASN A 180 -8.01 -12.19 -11.17
C ASN A 180 -6.55 -11.70 -11.11
N GLU A 181 -6.18 -11.05 -10.00
CA GLU A 181 -4.85 -10.50 -9.81
C GLU A 181 -3.79 -11.58 -9.56
N HIS A 182 -4.15 -12.68 -8.90
CA HIS A 182 -3.31 -13.88 -8.80
C HIS A 182 -2.98 -14.47 -10.18
N GLY A 183 -3.94 -14.45 -11.12
CA GLY A 183 -3.72 -14.88 -12.50
C GLY A 183 -2.71 -14.03 -13.27
N HIS A 184 -2.52 -12.77 -12.88
CA HIS A 184 -1.50 -11.87 -13.46
C HIS A 184 -0.15 -11.98 -12.75
N ASP A 185 -0.14 -12.18 -11.44
CA ASP A 185 1.08 -12.35 -10.64
C ASP A 185 0.80 -13.28 -9.46
N GLY A 186 1.34 -14.51 -9.52
CA GLY A 186 1.11 -15.55 -8.53
C GLY A 186 1.60 -15.22 -7.11
N ARG A 187 2.33 -14.10 -6.93
CA ARG A 187 2.69 -13.58 -5.61
C ARG A 187 1.51 -12.93 -4.90
N THR A 188 0.52 -12.40 -5.61
CA THR A 188 -0.76 -11.98 -5.01
C THR A 188 -1.49 -13.24 -4.55
N PRO A 189 -1.82 -13.45 -3.27
CA PRO A 189 -2.52 -14.66 -2.87
C PRO A 189 -3.92 -14.77 -3.50
N SER A 190 -4.32 -15.99 -3.85
CA SER A 190 -5.69 -16.28 -4.32
C SER A 190 -6.65 -16.47 -3.13
N TYR A 191 -7.96 -16.48 -3.40
CA TYR A 191 -8.94 -16.84 -2.38
C TYR A 191 -8.79 -18.29 -1.88
N GLY A 192 -8.22 -19.19 -2.69
CA GLY A 192 -7.88 -20.54 -2.26
C GLY A 192 -6.77 -20.57 -1.20
N MET A 193 -5.81 -19.63 -1.29
CA MET A 193 -4.76 -19.47 -0.27
C MET A 193 -5.34 -18.80 0.98
N TRP A 194 -6.15 -17.76 0.82
CA TRP A 194 -6.91 -17.13 1.92
C TRP A 194 -7.74 -18.15 2.71
N GLY A 195 -8.37 -19.11 2.02
CA GLY A 195 -9.16 -20.18 2.65
C GLY A 195 -8.39 -21.07 3.63
N GLN A 196 -7.05 -21.01 3.66
CA GLN A 196 -6.23 -21.70 4.66
C GLN A 196 -6.16 -20.92 5.99
N CYS A 197 -6.42 -19.61 5.97
CA CYS A 197 -6.34 -18.77 7.14
C CYS A 197 -7.54 -19.00 8.07
N GLN A 198 -7.30 -18.97 9.38
CA GLN A 198 -8.36 -19.21 10.39
C GLN A 198 -9.55 -18.25 10.22
N CYS A 199 -9.27 -16.98 9.92
CA CYS A 199 -10.31 -15.95 9.82
C CYS A 199 -11.18 -16.08 8.56
N ALA A 200 -10.80 -16.90 7.57
CA ALA A 200 -11.64 -17.17 6.41
C ALA A 200 -12.92 -17.95 6.76
N HIS A 201 -12.91 -18.66 7.89
CA HIS A 201 -14.01 -19.52 8.33
C HIS A 201 -14.85 -18.90 9.47
N GLN A 202 -14.50 -17.70 9.92
CA GLN A 202 -15.22 -17.01 11.00
C GLN A 202 -16.38 -16.17 10.46
N GLY A 203 -17.37 -16.82 9.85
CA GLY A 203 -18.73 -16.28 9.64
C GLY A 203 -18.85 -14.98 8.83
N LYS A 204 -17.81 -14.56 8.11
CA LYS A 204 -17.87 -13.34 7.28
C LYS A 204 -18.56 -13.65 5.96
N ARG A 205 -19.47 -12.75 5.54
CA ARG A 205 -20.04 -12.76 4.19
C ARG A 205 -18.90 -12.91 3.19
N GLY A 206 -18.99 -13.92 2.33
CA GLY A 206 -17.92 -14.23 1.39
C GLY A 206 -17.59 -13.00 0.55
N LEU A 207 -16.29 -12.74 0.36
CA LEU A 207 -15.73 -11.71 -0.52
C LEU A 207 -16.08 -11.91 -2.02
N ASN A 208 -17.10 -12.71 -2.32
CA ASN A 208 -17.62 -13.02 -3.65
C ASN A 208 -18.82 -12.16 -4.05
N GLU A 209 -19.35 -11.31 -3.17
CA GLU A 209 -20.35 -10.32 -3.58
C GLU A 209 -19.64 -9.06 -4.05
N THR A 210 -19.56 -8.91 -5.37
CA THR A 210 -19.43 -7.62 -6.03
C THR A 210 -20.58 -6.74 -5.54
N ASP A 211 -20.35 -5.94 -4.50
CA ASP A 211 -21.26 -4.87 -4.16
C ASP A 211 -21.12 -3.82 -5.26
N ASN A 212 -22.09 -3.84 -6.19
CA ASN A 212 -22.40 -2.72 -7.08
C ASN A 212 -22.89 -1.56 -6.20
N GLY A 213 -21.97 -0.94 -5.48
CA GLY A 213 -22.18 0.30 -4.75
C GLY A 213 -21.79 1.46 -5.66
N SER A 214 -22.72 1.85 -6.54
CA SER A 214 -22.69 3.19 -7.11
C SER A 214 -22.68 4.21 -5.98
N LEU A 215 -21.69 5.11 -5.98
CA LEU A 215 -21.80 6.43 -5.35
C LEU A 215 -22.81 7.28 -6.14
#